data_AF-A0A2A4CKI1-F1
#
_entry.id   AF-A0A2A4CKI1-F1
#
_cell.length_a   1.000
_cell.length_b   1.000
_cell.length_c   1.000
_cell.angle_alpha   90.00
_cell.angle_beta   90.00
_cell.angle_gamma   90.00
#
_symmetry.space_group_name_H-M   'P 1'
#
loop_
_entity.id
_entity.type
_entity.pdbx_description
1 polymer ?
#
loop_
_entity_poly.entity_id
_entity_poly.type
_entity_poly.pdbx_seq_one_letter_code
_entity_poly.pdbx_strand_id
1 'polypeptide(L)' 'MRKSRFTEAQIIGMIKEQEAGMPTAEVCRRHGLSTATFYKLKAKYGGMD' A
#
# COMPACT_ATOMS: atom_id res chain seq x y z
N MET A 1 7.15 -6.69 17.03
CA MET A 1 7.18 -6.03 15.71
C MET A 1 7.07 -4.53 15.91
N ARG A 2 7.87 -3.70 15.24
CA ARG A 2 7.59 -2.25 15.20
C ARG A 2 6.20 -2.05 14.61
N LYS A 3 5.39 -1.18 15.22
CA LYS A 3 4.10 -0.76 14.65
C LYS A 3 4.36 -0.25 13.24
N SER A 4 3.61 -0.77 12.26
CA SER A 4 3.60 -0.20 10.91
C SER A 4 3.17 1.27 11.02
N ARG A 5 3.77 2.14 10.19
CA ARG A 5 3.35 3.55 10.09
C ARG A 5 1.91 3.66 9.61
N PHE A 6 1.45 2.67 8.85
CA PHE A 6 0.11 2.60 8.29
C PHE A 6 -0.71 1.54 9.02
N THR A 7 -1.99 1.83 9.26
CA THR A 7 -2.97 0.83 9.71
C THR A 7 -3.25 -0.17 8.59
N GLU A 8 -3.79 -1.33 8.94
CA GLU A 8 -4.16 -2.35 7.96
C GLU A 8 -5.17 -1.82 6.94
N ALA A 9 -6.21 -1.10 7.39
CA ALA A 9 -7.17 -0.45 6.51
C ALA A 9 -6.52 0.56 5.55
N GLN A 10 -5.51 1.33 6.00
CA GLN A 10 -4.75 2.23 5.13
C GLN A 10 -3.95 1.45 4.08
N ILE A 11 -3.34 0.33 4.48
CA ILE A 11 -2.58 -0.53 3.57
C ILE A 11 -3.49 -1.12 2.49
N ILE A 12 -4.63 -1.70 2.89
CA ILE A 12 -5.62 -2.26 1.98
C ILE A 12 -6.16 -1.16 1.05
N GLY A 13 -6.45 0.04 1.57
CA GLY A 13 -6.86 1.19 0.77
C GLY A 13 -5.84 1.56 -0.32
N MET A 14 -4.56 1.66 0.03
CA MET A 14 -3.49 1.93 -0.95
C MET A 14 -3.39 0.85 -2.03
N ILE A 15 -3.57 -0.42 -1.66
CA ILE A 15 -3.56 -1.53 -2.62
C ILE A 15 -4.77 -1.44 -3.56
N LYS A 16 -5.97 -1.19 -3.01
CA LYS A 16 -7.21 -1.00 -3.78
C LYS A 16 -7.11 0.19 -4.75
N GLU A 17 -6.48 1.30 -4.35
CA GLU A 17 -6.20 2.43 -5.26
C GLU A 17 -5.37 2.01 -6.48
N GLN A 18 -4.30 1.24 -6.27
CA GLN A 18 -3.46 0.74 -7.37
C GLN A 18 -4.25 -0.24 -8.26
N GLU A 19 -5.03 -1.14 -7.66
CA GLU A 19 -5.86 -2.11 -8.37
C GLU A 19 -7.00 -1.45 -9.15
N ALA A 20 -7.48 -0.30 -8.71
CA ALA A 20 -8.41 0.57 -9.44
C ALA A 20 -7.76 1.31 -10.64
N GLY A 21 -6.49 1.02 -10.96
CA GLY A 21 -5.78 1.53 -12.14
C GLY A 21 -4.85 2.70 -11.86
N MET A 22 -4.69 3.10 -10.60
CA MET A 22 -3.75 4.17 -10.26
C MET A 22 -2.30 3.70 -10.39
N PRO A 23 -1.40 4.48 -11.00
CA PRO A 23 0.01 4.13 -11.08
C PRO A 23 0.62 3.98 -9.68
N THR A 24 1.38 2.91 -9.43
CA THR A 24 2.05 2.67 -8.15
C THR A 24 2.91 3.86 -7.70
N ALA A 25 3.59 4.52 -8.64
CA ALA A 25 4.39 5.72 -8.34
C ALA A 25 3.54 6.86 -7.74
N GLU A 26 2.29 6.99 -8.17
CA GLU A 26 1.38 8.02 -7.69
C GLU A 26 0.80 7.69 -6.32
N VAL A 27 0.42 6.41 -6.09
CA VAL A 27 0.06 5.91 -4.75
C VAL A 27 1.22 6.15 -3.77
N CYS A 28 2.44 5.80 -4.19
CA CYS A 28 3.65 5.99 -3.38
C CYS A 28 3.91 7.45 -3.02
N ARG A 29 3.77 8.36 -3.99
CA ARG A 29 3.92 9.81 -3.76
C ARG A 29 2.85 10.35 -2.81
N ARG A 30 1.58 10.02 -3.01
CA ARG A 30 0.47 10.54 -2.18
C ARG A 30 0.60 10.13 -0.71
N HIS A 31 0.94 8.87 -0.48
CA HIS A 31 1.00 8.30 0.87
C HIS A 31 2.40 8.36 1.50
N GLY A 32 3.37 8.92 0.79
CA GLY A 32 4.74 9.12 1.26
C GLY A 32 5.44 7.81 1.61
N LEU A 33 5.33 6.80 0.73
CA LEU A 33 6.04 5.52 0.84
C LEU A 33 6.88 5.23 -0.40
N SER A 34 7.90 4.40 -0.23
CA SER A 34 8.68 3.92 -1.37
C SER A 34 7.92 2.81 -2.13
N THR A 35 8.19 2.68 -3.42
CA THR A 35 7.66 1.57 -4.24
C THR A 35 8.04 0.20 -3.68
N ALA A 36 9.26 0.07 -3.16
CA ALA A 36 9.72 -1.15 -2.50
C ALA A 36 8.88 -1.48 -1.23
N THR A 37 8.53 -0.46 -0.44
CA THR A 37 7.64 -0.63 0.71
C THR A 37 6.24 -1.03 0.26
N PHE A 38 5.71 -0.41 -0.80
CA PHE A 38 4.40 -0.74 -1.35
C PHE A 38 4.30 -2.22 -1.73
N TYR A 39 5.27 -2.75 -2.48
CA TYR A 39 5.22 -4.16 -2.88
C TYR A 39 5.38 -5.13 -1.71
N LYS A 40 6.15 -4.79 -0.66
CA LYS A 40 6.20 -5.58 0.58
C LYS A 40 4.85 -5.62 1.28
N LEU A 41 4.15 -4.49 1.31
CA LEU A 41 2.79 -4.40 1.86
C LEU A 41 1.79 -5.17 1.01
N LYS A 42 1.83 -5.02 -0.32
CA LYS A 42 0.98 -5.76 -1.25
C LYS A 42 1.19 -7.27 -1.17
N ALA A 43 2.42 -7.75 -1.00
CA ALA A 43 2.69 -9.18 -0.82
C ALA A 43 2.11 -9.73 0.48
N LYS A 44 1.98 -8.90 1.53
CA LYS A 44 1.49 -9.32 2.84
C LYS A 44 -0.02 -9.15 3.01
N TYR A 45 -0.60 -8.10 2.43
CA TYR A 45 -1.99 -7.68 2.63
C TYR A 45 -2.81 -7.71 1.34
N GLY A 46 -2.21 -8.00 0.19
CA GLY A 46 -2.93 -8.14 -1.07
C GLY A 46 -3.86 -9.35 -1.02
N GLY A 47 -5.12 -9.16 -1.42
CA GLY A 47 -6.17 -10.18 -1.32
C GLY A 47 -6.86 -10.26 0.04
N MET A 48 -6.56 -9.35 0.97
CA MET A 48 -7.37 -9.13 2.18
C MET A 48 -8.43 -8.07 1.89
N ASP A 49 -9.67 -8.31 2.31
CA ASP A 49 -10.82 -7.42 2.06
C ASP A 49 -11.11 -6.46 3.22
#